data_AF-A0A4V1P6Q2-F1
#
_entry.id   AF-A0A4V1P6Q2-F1
#
_cell.length_a   1.000
_cell.length_b   1.000
_cell.length_c   1.000
_cell.angle_alpha   90.00
_cell.angle_beta   90.00
_cell.angle_gamma   90.00
#
_symmetry.space_group_name_H-M   'P 1'
#
loop_
_entity.id
_entity.type
_entity.pdbx_description
1 polymer ?
#
loop_
_entity_poly.entity_id
_entity_poly.type
_entity_poly.pdbx_seq_one_letter_code
_entity_poly.pdbx_strand_id
1 'polypeptide(L)'
;MSLADYYIWLKAVHVAVALLFVSGVVATSLTLALLSTMPRESEKFVAGMRRYDRWVTVPAMIAVWLFGTGLAVSGSWFGQGWLSAKLGFVVLISGLHGVQSGRLRRLGAGASPVTVRSLPLVLFAAIAIAVLAVAKP
;
A
#
# COMPACT_ATOMS: atom_id res chain seq x y z
N MET A 1 -0.37 13.87 -28.39
CA MET A 1 -0.29 12.53 -27.77
C MET A 1 -1.50 11.73 -28.21
N SER A 2 -1.31 10.51 -28.68
CA SER A 2 -2.41 9.60 -29.02
C SER A 2 -3.09 9.05 -27.76
N LEU A 3 -4.29 8.48 -27.90
CA LEU A 3 -4.96 7.77 -26.82
C LEU A 3 -4.14 6.58 -26.29
N ALA A 4 -3.37 5.93 -27.16
CA ALA A 4 -2.46 4.85 -26.79
C ALA A 4 -1.32 5.35 -25.90
N ASP A 5 -0.74 6.52 -26.21
CA ASP A 5 0.30 7.13 -25.40
C ASP A 5 -0.22 7.48 -24.00
N TYR A 6 -1.43 8.05 -23.92
CA TYR A 6 -2.06 8.39 -22.65
C TYR A 6 -2.27 7.15 -21.77
N TYR A 7 -2.73 6.05 -22.35
CA TYR A 7 -2.95 4.80 -21.63
C TYR A 7 -1.65 4.19 -21.07
N ILE A 8 -0.54 4.24 -21.84
CA ILE A 8 0.77 3.78 -21.37
C ILE A 8 1.24 4.61 -20.18
N TRP A 9 1.14 5.93 -20.27
CA TRP A 9 1.53 6.83 -19.18
C TRP A 9 0.64 6.66 -17.94
N LEU A 10 -0.67 6.49 -18.12
CA LEU A 10 -1.60 6.21 -17.03
C LEU A 10 -1.22 4.92 -16.30
N LYS A 11 -0.89 3.86 -17.06
CA LYS A 11 -0.41 2.59 -16.52
C LYS A 11 0.92 2.76 -15.78
N ALA A 12 1.87 3.50 -16.36
CA ALA A 12 3.17 3.75 -15.73
C ALA A 12 3.03 4.49 -14.40
N VAL A 13 2.21 5.55 -14.35
CA VAL A 13 1.92 6.30 -13.13
C VAL A 13 1.24 5.40 -12.09
N HIS A 14 0.24 4.60 -12.49
CA HIS A 14 -0.42 3.65 -11.57
C HIS A 14 0.57 2.67 -10.94
N VAL A 15 1.48 2.09 -11.75
CA VAL A 15 2.50 1.16 -11.24
C VAL A 15 3.47 1.88 -10.29
N ALA A 16 3.93 3.08 -10.64
CA ALA A 16 4.84 3.86 -9.80
C ALA A 16 4.22 4.15 -8.41
N VAL A 17 2.96 4.61 -8.37
CA VAL A 17 2.28 4.88 -7.10
C VAL A 17 1.96 3.59 -6.34
N ALA A 18 1.72 2.46 -7.03
CA ALA A 18 1.56 1.16 -6.39
C ALA A 18 2.84 0.70 -5.68
N LEU A 19 4.02 0.92 -6.27
CA LEU A 19 5.31 0.62 -5.63
C LEU A 19 5.56 1.52 -4.41
N LEU A 20 5.26 2.81 -4.50
CA LEU A 20 5.35 3.73 -3.35
C LEU A 20 4.39 3.34 -2.23
N PHE A 21 3.19 2.90 -2.58
CA PHE A 21 2.22 2.43 -1.60
C PHE A 21 2.71 1.14 -0.92
N VAL A 22 3.06 0.10 -1.68
CA VAL A 22 3.54 -1.19 -1.14
C VAL A 22 4.80 -1.01 -0.29
N SER A 23 5.78 -0.22 -0.75
CA SER A 23 7.00 0.05 0.02
C SER A 23 6.68 0.74 1.34
N GLY A 24 5.72 1.67 1.37
CA GLY A 24 5.30 2.30 2.62
C GLY A 24 4.56 1.38 3.59
N VAL A 25 3.72 0.47 3.09
CA VAL A 25 3.08 -0.57 3.93
C VAL A 25 4.12 -1.55 4.49
N VAL A 26 5.12 -1.94 3.70
CA VAL A 26 6.25 -2.77 4.14
C VAL A 26 7.08 -2.04 5.21
N ALA A 27 7.45 -0.79 4.97
CA ALA A 27 8.21 0.03 5.92
C ALA A 27 7.48 0.17 7.25
N THR A 28 6.15 0.38 7.20
CA THR A 28 5.32 0.47 8.40
C THR A 28 5.20 -0.88 9.13
N SER A 29 5.06 -1.98 8.39
CA SER A 29 4.99 -3.33 8.96
C SER A 29 6.29 -3.69 9.67
N LEU A 30 7.43 -3.39 9.05
CA LEU A 30 8.75 -3.59 9.63
C LEU A 30 8.95 -2.72 10.87
N THR A 31 8.58 -1.44 10.79
CA THR A 31 8.62 -0.51 11.93
C THR A 31 7.87 -1.07 13.13
N LEU A 32 6.62 -1.49 12.94
CA LEU A 32 5.81 -2.03 14.03
C LEU A 32 6.36 -3.33 14.60
N ALA A 33 6.97 -4.18 13.77
CA ALA A 33 7.63 -5.40 14.22
C ALA A 33 8.88 -5.09 15.07
N LEU A 34 9.76 -4.20 14.61
CA LEU A 34 11.01 -3.85 15.29
C LEU A 34 10.77 -3.11 16.61
N LEU A 35 9.81 -2.19 16.64
CA LEU A 35 9.49 -1.43 17.85
C LEU A 35 8.99 -2.31 19.01
N SER A 36 8.43 -3.48 18.71
CA SER A 36 8.07 -4.46 19.74
C SER A 36 9.27 -5.09 20.45
N THR A 37 10.46 -4.98 19.85
CA THR A 37 11.71 -5.55 20.38
C THR A 37 12.69 -4.50 20.91
N MET A 38 12.51 -3.21 20.60
CA MET A 38 13.42 -2.13 21.01
C MET A 38 12.65 -0.85 21.42
N PRO A 39 12.10 -0.79 22.66
CA PRO A 39 11.19 0.29 23.05
C PRO A 39 11.87 1.63 23.34
N ARG A 40 13.12 1.62 23.84
CA ARG A 40 13.75 2.75 24.56
C ARG A 40 14.23 3.93 23.71
N GLU A 41 14.32 3.81 22.38
CA GLU A 41 14.75 4.89 21.47
C GLU A 41 13.78 5.16 20.30
N SER A 42 12.48 4.91 20.53
CA SER A 42 11.51 4.81 19.44
C SER A 42 10.77 6.10 19.06
N GLU A 43 10.72 7.12 19.93
CA GLU A 43 9.81 8.27 19.75
C GLU A 43 10.10 9.09 18.50
N LYS A 44 11.36 9.50 18.29
CA LYS A 44 11.77 10.27 17.10
C LYS A 44 11.56 9.47 15.83
N PHE A 45 11.84 8.16 15.87
CA PHE A 45 11.64 7.26 14.74
C PHE A 45 10.15 7.10 14.39
N VAL A 46 9.29 6.92 15.39
CA VAL A 46 7.83 6.86 15.22
C VAL A 46 7.30 8.17 14.65
N ALA A 47 7.78 9.33 15.12
CA ALA A 47 7.40 10.63 14.58
C ALA A 47 7.80 10.77 13.09
N GLY A 48 9.03 10.35 12.74
CA GLY A 48 9.51 10.31 11.36
C GLY A 48 8.66 9.39 10.47
N MET A 49 8.36 8.17 10.94
CA MET A 49 7.54 7.23 10.17
C MET A 49 6.10 7.69 10.02
N ARG A 50 5.51 8.35 11.02
CA ARG A 50 4.19 8.98 10.87
C ARG A 50 4.17 10.09 9.84
N ARG A 51 5.26 10.87 9.74
CA ARG A 51 5.41 11.90 8.71
C ARG A 51 5.51 11.23 7.34
N TYR A 52 6.38 10.24 7.18
CA TYR A 52 6.52 9.51 5.92
C TYR A 52 5.19 8.86 5.47
N ASP A 53 4.50 8.16 6.38
CA ASP A 53 3.19 7.54 6.14
C ASP A 53 2.17 8.56 5.60
N ARG A 54 2.07 9.72 6.26
CA ARG A 54 1.14 10.78 5.88
C ARG A 54 1.46 11.46 4.54
N TRP A 55 2.74 11.66 4.23
CA TRP A 55 3.15 12.44 3.05
C TRP A 55 3.46 11.59 1.82
N VAL A 56 3.74 10.29 2.00
CA VAL A 56 4.12 9.39 0.92
C VAL A 56 3.11 8.27 0.78
N THR A 57 2.90 7.47 1.83
CA THR A 57 2.12 6.22 1.72
C THR A 57 0.63 6.48 1.54
N VAL A 58 0.05 7.40 2.32
CA VAL A 58 -1.38 7.74 2.21
C VAL A 58 -1.71 8.38 0.85
N PRO A 59 -0.96 9.38 0.34
CA PRO A 59 -1.19 9.91 -1.01
C PRO A 59 -0.98 8.85 -2.11
N ALA A 60 0.03 7.98 -1.96
CA ALA A 60 0.24 6.88 -2.90
C ALA A 60 -0.94 5.90 -2.91
N MET A 61 -1.51 5.56 -1.75
CA MET A 61 -2.71 4.72 -1.65
C MET A 61 -3.90 5.36 -2.38
N ILE A 62 -4.14 6.65 -2.17
CA ILE A 62 -5.22 7.39 -2.86
C ILE A 62 -4.98 7.34 -4.37
N ALA A 63 -3.75 7.60 -4.82
CA ALA A 63 -3.39 7.57 -6.23
C ALA A 63 -3.55 6.17 -6.85
N VAL A 64 -3.22 5.09 -6.12
CA VAL A 64 -3.47 3.70 -6.55
C VAL A 64 -4.94 3.48 -6.87
N TRP A 65 -5.84 3.94 -6.00
CA TRP A 65 -7.28 3.82 -6.21
C TRP A 65 -7.76 4.67 -7.39
N LEU A 66 -7.33 5.92 -7.49
CA LEU A 66 -7.73 6.83 -8.58
C LEU A 66 -7.27 6.30 -9.95
N PHE A 67 -5.97 6.04 -10.11
CA PHE A 67 -5.42 5.57 -11.38
C PHE A 67 -5.85 4.13 -11.71
N GLY A 68 -5.99 3.28 -10.69
CA GLY A 68 -6.46 1.90 -10.87
C GLY A 68 -7.90 1.84 -11.37
N THR A 69 -8.77 2.69 -10.81
CA THR A 69 -10.16 2.82 -11.26
C THR A 69 -10.21 3.39 -12.67
N GLY A 70 -9.41 4.43 -12.96
CA GLY A 70 -9.30 4.98 -14.32
C GLY A 70 -8.92 3.92 -15.35
N LEU A 71 -7.90 3.11 -15.06
CA LEU A 71 -7.48 2.00 -15.94
C LEU A 71 -8.58 0.94 -16.12
N ALA A 72 -9.29 0.58 -15.04
CA ALA A 72 -10.37 -0.40 -15.10
C ALA A 72 -11.56 0.09 -15.96
N VAL A 73 -11.90 1.38 -15.86
CA VAL A 73 -12.92 2.02 -16.71
C VAL A 73 -12.45 2.03 -18.17
N SER A 74 -11.25 2.55 -18.46
CA SER A 74 -10.73 2.65 -19.83
C SER A 74 -10.55 1.29 -20.50
N GLY A 75 -10.22 0.25 -19.73
CA GLY A 75 -10.07 -1.12 -20.22
C GLY A 75 -11.37 -1.92 -20.26
N SER A 76 -12.50 -1.38 -19.76
CA SER A 76 -13.76 -2.13 -19.59
C SER A 76 -13.57 -3.46 -18.84
N TRP A 77 -12.75 -3.45 -17.78
CA TRP A 77 -12.36 -4.67 -17.05
C TRP A 77 -13.29 -5.03 -15.90
N PHE A 78 -14.27 -4.18 -15.58
CA PHE A 78 -15.25 -4.51 -14.53
C PHE A 78 -16.03 -5.77 -14.91
N GLY A 79 -16.21 -6.66 -13.93
CA GLY A 79 -16.80 -7.99 -14.14
C GLY A 79 -15.78 -9.09 -14.48
N GLN A 80 -14.53 -8.75 -14.80
CA GLN A 80 -13.48 -9.76 -15.01
C GLN A 80 -12.95 -10.31 -13.68
N GLY A 81 -12.94 -11.63 -13.54
CA GLY A 81 -12.57 -12.31 -12.28
C GLY A 81 -11.17 -11.95 -11.74
N TRP A 82 -10.18 -11.76 -12.63
CA TRP A 82 -8.83 -11.35 -12.24
C TRP A 82 -8.80 -9.96 -11.63
N LEU A 83 -9.63 -9.02 -12.12
CA LEU A 83 -9.71 -7.67 -11.58
C LEU A 83 -10.35 -7.71 -10.19
N SER A 84 -11.43 -8.47 -10.02
CA SER A 84 -12.07 -8.67 -8.72
C SER A 84 -11.11 -9.27 -7.69
N ALA A 85 -10.34 -10.29 -8.09
CA ALA A 85 -9.31 -10.88 -7.24
C ALA A 85 -8.21 -9.85 -6.87
N LYS A 86 -7.71 -9.08 -7.85
CA LYS A 86 -6.71 -8.04 -7.65
C LYS A 86 -7.23 -6.97 -6.69
N LEU A 87 -8.46 -6.51 -6.88
CA LEU A 87 -9.10 -5.52 -6.01
C LEU A 87 -9.27 -6.05 -4.58
N GLY A 88 -9.60 -7.33 -4.40
CA GLY A 88 -9.63 -7.97 -3.08
C GLY A 88 -8.31 -7.83 -2.33
N PHE A 89 -7.18 -8.09 -3.00
CA PHE A 89 -5.86 -7.88 -2.42
C PHE A 89 -5.54 -6.41 -2.16
N VAL A 90 -5.89 -5.50 -3.08
CA VAL A 90 -5.68 -4.05 -2.90
C VAL A 90 -6.46 -3.53 -1.69
N VAL A 91 -7.73 -3.92 -1.53
CA VAL A 91 -8.55 -3.60 -0.36
C VAL A 91 -7.93 -4.16 0.92
N LEU A 92 -7.47 -5.41 0.89
CA LEU A 92 -6.83 -6.05 2.03
C LEU A 92 -5.60 -5.26 2.51
N ILE A 93 -4.69 -4.90 1.60
CA ILE A 93 -3.49 -4.14 1.98
C ILE A 93 -3.81 -2.69 2.38
N SER A 94 -4.83 -2.05 1.78
CA SER A 94 -5.32 -0.72 2.20
C SER A 94 -5.91 -0.75 3.61
N GLY A 95 -6.75 -1.72 3.93
CA GLY A 95 -7.32 -1.87 5.27
C GLY A 95 -6.23 -2.18 6.31
N LEU A 96 -5.32 -3.09 5.97
CA LEU A 96 -4.16 -3.42 6.80
C LEU A 96 -3.28 -2.20 7.04
N HIS A 97 -3.03 -1.36 6.03
CA HIS A 97 -2.32 -0.10 6.19
C HIS A 97 -3.05 0.85 7.15
N GLY A 98 -4.37 1.01 7.03
CA GLY A 98 -5.16 1.83 7.97
C GLY A 98 -5.00 1.39 9.44
N VAL A 99 -4.99 0.07 9.69
CA VAL A 99 -4.70 -0.48 11.04
C VAL A 99 -3.28 -0.14 11.50
N GLN A 100 -2.30 -0.25 10.60
CA GLN A 100 -0.90 0.08 10.89
C GLN A 100 -0.69 1.57 11.18
N SER A 101 -1.22 2.48 10.35
CA SER A 101 -1.14 3.92 10.58
C SER A 101 -1.85 4.31 11.88
N GLY A 102 -2.95 3.63 12.23
CA GLY A 102 -3.61 3.76 13.54
C GLY A 102 -2.71 3.33 14.71
N ARG A 103 -1.95 2.24 14.56
CA ARG A 103 -0.97 1.79 15.57
C ARG A 103 0.18 2.79 15.71
N LEU A 104 0.75 3.26 14.61
CA LEU A 104 1.79 4.30 14.62
C LEU A 104 1.32 5.57 15.36
N ARG A 105 0.07 6.00 15.13
CA ARG A 105 -0.52 7.14 15.84
C ARG A 105 -0.59 6.92 17.35
N ARG A 106 -1.02 5.74 17.81
CA ARG A 106 -1.10 5.40 19.23
C ARG A 106 0.28 5.32 19.89
N LEU A 107 1.26 4.75 19.20
CA LEU A 107 2.66 4.71 19.66
C LEU A 107 3.20 6.13 19.88
N GLY A 108 2.94 7.05 18.95
CA GLY A 108 3.32 8.45 19.10
C GLY A 108 2.55 9.22 20.18
N ALA A 109 1.59 8.58 20.85
CA ALA A 109 0.85 9.10 22.01
C ALA A 109 1.18 8.34 23.31
N GLY A 110 2.28 7.56 23.33
CA GLY A 110 2.74 6.85 24.52
C GLY A 110 2.17 5.45 24.72
N ALA A 111 1.43 4.90 23.74
CA ALA A 111 0.96 3.51 23.83
C ALA A 111 2.14 2.52 23.73
N SER A 112 2.04 1.39 24.42
CA SER A 112 3.03 0.32 24.34
C SER A 112 3.06 -0.35 22.96
N PRO A 113 4.24 -0.69 22.42
CA PRO A 113 4.34 -1.49 21.20
C PRO A 113 3.67 -2.86 21.34
N VAL A 114 2.91 -3.24 20.31
CA VAL A 114 2.35 -4.58 20.18
C VAL A 114 2.98 -5.24 18.96
N THR A 115 3.46 -6.47 19.11
CA THR A 115 4.03 -7.23 18.00
C THR A 115 2.96 -7.53 16.95
N VAL A 116 3.20 -7.12 15.71
CA VAL A 116 2.32 -7.39 14.58
C VAL A 116 3.18 -7.95 13.45
N ARG A 117 2.86 -9.15 12.99
CA ARG A 117 3.59 -9.83 11.92
C ARG A 117 2.82 -9.74 10.59
N SER A 118 2.60 -8.51 10.12
CA SER A 118 1.88 -8.26 8.86
C SER A 118 2.74 -8.41 7.60
N LEU A 119 4.07 -8.40 7.75
CA LEU A 119 5.00 -8.36 6.61
C LEU A 119 4.81 -9.51 5.59
N PRO A 120 4.71 -10.80 5.99
CA PRO A 120 4.50 -11.88 5.02
C PRO A 120 3.21 -11.72 4.21
N LEU A 121 2.13 -11.27 4.87
CA LEU A 121 0.85 -11.02 4.22
C LEU A 121 0.94 -9.88 3.20
N VAL A 122 1.64 -8.79 3.55
CA VAL A 122 1.84 -7.64 2.65
C VAL A 122 2.63 -8.06 1.41
N LEU A 123 3.72 -8.82 1.59
CA LEU A 123 4.55 -9.29 0.48
C LEU A 123 3.80 -10.28 -0.41
N PHE A 124 3.08 -11.23 0.18
CA PHE A 124 2.23 -12.15 -0.56
C PHE A 124 1.18 -11.41 -1.40
N ALA A 125 0.45 -10.48 -0.79
CA ALA A 125 -0.57 -9.70 -1.49
C ALA A 125 0.05 -8.83 -2.60
N ALA A 126 1.20 -8.20 -2.36
CA ALA A 126 1.90 -7.42 -3.38
C ALA A 126 2.33 -8.27 -4.59
N ILE A 127 2.86 -9.47 -4.35
CA ILE A 127 3.22 -10.42 -5.41
C ILE A 127 1.96 -10.88 -6.17
N ALA A 128 0.90 -11.24 -5.46
CA ALA A 128 -0.37 -11.65 -6.09
C ALA A 128 -0.95 -10.52 -6.96
N ILE A 129 -0.94 -9.26 -6.48
CA ILE A 129 -1.36 -8.08 -7.26
C ILE A 129 -0.52 -7.92 -8.52
N ALA A 130 0.80 -8.07 -8.42
CA ALA A 130 1.71 -7.95 -9.57
C ALA A 130 1.47 -9.05 -10.60
N VAL A 131 1.34 -10.31 -10.16
CA VAL A 131 1.04 -11.45 -11.03
C VAL A 131 -0.31 -11.24 -11.73
N LEU A 132 -1.37 -10.90 -10.99
CA LEU A 132 -2.70 -10.64 -11.58
C LEU A 132 -2.70 -9.45 -12.55
N ALA A 133 -1.83 -8.46 -12.34
CA ALA A 133 -1.72 -7.31 -13.25
C ALA A 133 -0.99 -7.65 -14.56
N VAL A 134 -0.06 -8.62 -14.54
CA VAL A 134 0.75 -9.02 -15.69
C VAL A 134 0.10 -10.19 -16.45
N ALA A 135 -0.33 -11.22 -15.74
CA ALA A 135 -0.91 -12.45 -16.29
C ALA A 135 -2.42 -12.35 -16.57
N LYS A 136 -2.97 -11.13 -16.60
CA LYS A 136 -4.37 -10.93 -16.99
C LYS A 136 -4.61 -11.47 -18.42
N PRO A 137 -5.74 -12.18 -18.66
CA PRO A 137 -6.14 -12.62 -19.99
C PRO A 137 -6.48 -11.44 -20.92
#